data_AF-A0A1V4BXC4-F1
#
_entry.id   AF-A0A1V4BXC4-F1
#
_cell.length_a   1.000
_cell.length_b   1.000
_cell.length_c   1.000
_cell.angle_alpha   90.00
_cell.angle_beta   90.00
_cell.angle_gamma   90.00
#
_symmetry.space_group_name_H-M   'P 1'
#
loop_
_entity.id
_entity.type
_entity.pdbx_description
1 polymer ?
#
loop_
_entity_poly.entity_id
_entity_poly.type
_entity_poly.pdbx_seq_one_letter_code
_entity_poly.pdbx_strand_id
1 'polypeptide(L)'
;MTVNQLRYSKEEFARRGNEIYQSQVRPQVEEGNHGKIVAIDIETGAFELANDTITASNRLLERNPDAQIWRVRIGHKGVHRFGVGRLL
;
A
#
# COMPACT_ATOMS: atom_id res chain seq x y z
N MET A 1 18.68 -13.27 1.97
CA MET A 1 17.80 -12.10 2.13
C MET A 1 18.14 -11.12 1.02
N THR A 2 17.39 -11.14 -0.08
CA THR A 2 17.55 -10.16 -1.15
C THR A 2 17.07 -8.81 -0.63
N VAL A 3 17.94 -7.81 -0.63
CA VAL A 3 17.52 -6.43 -0.41
C VAL A 3 16.62 -6.07 -1.59
N ASN A 4 15.31 -5.93 -1.35
CA ASN A 4 14.36 -5.56 -2.39
C ASN A 4 14.62 -4.08 -2.77
N GLN A 5 15.51 -3.86 -3.73
CA GLN A 5 15.81 -2.54 -4.26
C GLN A 5 14.56 -1.98 -4.95
N LEU A 6 14.29 -0.70 -4.76
CA LEU A 6 13.24 -0.03 -5.53
C LEU A 6 13.62 -0.06 -7.00
N ARG A 7 12.72 -0.58 -7.84
CA ARG A 7 12.94 -0.72 -9.29
C ARG A 7 12.71 0.61 -10.05
N TYR A 8 12.09 1.58 -9.39
CA TYR A 8 11.69 2.85 -9.95
C TYR A 8 12.18 4.01 -9.09
N SER A 9 12.20 5.22 -9.67
CA SER A 9 12.30 6.44 -8.87
C SER A 9 11.12 6.53 -7.91
N LYS A 10 11.27 7.33 -6.85
CA LYS A 10 10.20 7.50 -5.85
C LYS A 10 8.95 8.10 -6.51
N GLU A 11 9.14 9.02 -7.45
CA GLU A 11 8.07 9.71 -8.17
C GLU A 11 7.29 8.72 -9.05
N GLU A 12 8.00 7.88 -9.81
CA GLU A 12 7.37 6.88 -10.67
C GLU A 12 6.70 5.77 -9.85
N PHE A 13 7.32 5.34 -8.76
CA PHE A 13 6.74 4.39 -7.82
C PHE A 13 5.41 4.89 -7.25
N ALA A 14 5.37 6.15 -6.80
CA ALA A 14 4.16 6.78 -6.28
C ALA A 14 3.10 6.98 -7.37
N ARG A 15 3.50 7.37 -8.59
CA ARG A 15 2.61 7.51 -9.74
C ARG A 15 1.92 6.19 -10.05
N ARG A 16 2.68 5.11 -10.24
CA ARG A 16 2.15 3.76 -10.54
C ARG A 16 1.26 3.24 -9.42
N GLY A 17 1.71 3.33 -8.17
CA GLY A 17 0.92 2.89 -7.03
C GLY A 17 -0.43 3.61 -6.91
N ASN A 18 -0.45 4.94 -7.14
CA ASN A 18 -1.68 5.71 -7.15
C ASN A 18 -2.59 5.36 -8.34
N GLU A 19 -2.02 5.18 -9.52
CA GLU A 19 -2.77 4.80 -10.73
C GLU A 19 -3.49 3.46 -10.53
N ILE A 20 -2.78 2.45 -10.03
CA ILE A 20 -3.36 1.13 -9.71
C ILE A 20 -4.43 1.24 -8.62
N TYR A 21 -4.17 2.00 -7.56
CA TYR A 21 -5.17 2.19 -6.50
C TYR A 21 -6.46 2.81 -7.06
N GLN A 22 -6.36 3.92 -7.80
CA GLN A 22 -7.54 4.65 -8.28
C GLN A 22 -8.32 3.85 -9.33
N SER A 23 -7.61 3.23 -10.29
CA SER A 23 -8.25 2.59 -11.44
C SER A 23 -8.73 1.17 -11.17
N GLN A 24 -8.02 0.40 -10.33
CA GLN A 24 -8.26 -1.04 -10.17
C GLN A 24 -8.73 -1.39 -8.77
N VAL A 25 -8.05 -0.93 -7.73
CA VAL A 25 -8.27 -1.44 -6.38
C VAL A 25 -9.41 -0.72 -5.66
N ARG A 26 -9.45 0.61 -5.71
CA ARG A 26 -10.44 1.45 -5.01
C ARG A 26 -11.89 1.04 -5.27
N PRO A 27 -12.33 0.77 -6.52
CA PRO A 27 -13.71 0.33 -6.79
C PRO A 27 -14.10 -0.98 -6.08
N GLN A 28 -13.13 -1.83 -5.74
CA GLN A 28 -13.37 -3.14 -5.12
C GLN A 28 -13.38 -3.08 -3.59
N VAL A 29 -12.69 -2.10 -3.00
CA VAL A 29 -12.40 -2.11 -1.56
C VAL A 29 -12.95 -0.90 -0.80
N GLU A 30 -13.35 0.19 -1.46
CA GLU A 30 -13.67 1.43 -0.73
C GLU A 30 -14.91 1.30 0.17
N GLU A 31 -15.96 0.63 -0.32
CA GLU A 31 -17.19 0.44 0.45
C GLU A 31 -16.93 -0.42 1.71
N GLY A 32 -17.33 0.09 2.87
CA GLY A 32 -17.23 -0.62 4.15
C GLY A 32 -15.82 -0.76 4.74
N ASN A 33 -14.77 -0.25 4.10
CA ASN A 33 -13.39 -0.41 4.57
C ASN A 33 -12.66 0.91 4.88
N HIS A 34 -13.40 1.99 5.12
CA HIS A 34 -12.82 3.28 5.52
C HIS A 34 -11.81 3.12 6.67
N GLY A 35 -10.62 3.71 6.52
CA GLY A 35 -9.55 3.64 7.52
C GLY A 35 -8.67 2.40 7.47
N LYS A 36 -9.05 1.33 6.77
CA LYS A 36 -8.19 0.15 6.55
C LYS A 36 -7.04 0.46 5.60
N ILE A 37 -6.03 -0.40 5.63
CA ILE A 37 -4.85 -0.35 4.76
C ILE A 37 -4.99 -1.36 3.63
N VAL A 38 -4.74 -0.88 2.42
CA VAL A 38 -4.46 -1.70 1.24
C VAL A 38 -2.95 -1.69 1.00
N ALA A 39 -2.35 -2.88 0.89
CA ALA A 39 -1.01 -3.06 0.35
C ALA A 39 -1.15 -3.56 -1.09
N ILE A 40 -0.47 -2.93 -2.04
CA ILE A 40 -0.57 -3.19 -3.48
C ILE A 40 0.84 -3.48 -3.98
N ASP A 41 1.03 -4.58 -4.70
CA ASP A 41 2.22 -4.78 -5.49
C ASP A 41 2.12 -3.97 -6.78
N ILE A 42 2.98 -2.96 -6.95
CA ILE A 42 2.90 -2.06 -8.12
C ILE A 42 3.26 -2.75 -9.44
N GLU A 43 3.87 -3.93 -9.38
CA GLU A 43 4.25 -4.69 -10.57
C GLU A 43 3.07 -5.46 -11.16
N THR A 44 2.22 -6.00 -10.29
CA THR A 44 1.17 -6.96 -10.68
C THR A 44 -0.24 -6.44 -10.44
N GLY A 45 -0.41 -5.43 -9.58
CA GLY A 45 -1.72 -5.00 -9.09
C GLY A 45 -2.31 -5.93 -8.02
N ALA A 46 -1.63 -7.02 -7.64
CA ALA A 46 -2.05 -7.86 -6.53
C ALA A 46 -2.12 -7.04 -5.25
N PHE A 47 -3.18 -7.22 -4.46
CA PHE A 47 -3.38 -6.43 -3.25
C PHE A 47 -3.91 -7.25 -2.09
N GLU A 48 -3.66 -6.74 -0.89
CA GLU A 48 -4.16 -7.28 0.38
C GLU A 48 -4.73 -6.16 1.24
N LEU A 49 -5.77 -6.49 2.01
CA LEU A 49 -6.49 -5.56 2.89
C LEU A 49 -6.29 -5.98 4.35
N ALA A 50 -5.94 -5.02 5.22
CA ALA A 50 -5.89 -5.24 6.67
C ALA A 50 -6.14 -3.95 7.46
N ASN A 51 -6.24 -4.06 8.78
CA ASN A 51 -6.43 -2.90 9.67
C ASN A 51 -5.15 -2.06 9.84
N ASP A 52 -3.99 -2.63 9.56
CA ASP A 52 -2.68 -1.99 9.73
C ASP A 52 -1.73 -2.33 8.57
N THR A 53 -0.64 -1.56 8.48
CA THR A 53 0.32 -1.64 7.37
C THR A 53 1.17 -2.90 7.40
N ILE A 54 1.48 -3.45 8.57
CA ILE A 54 2.32 -4.63 8.72
C ILE A 54 1.53 -5.85 8.28
N THR A 55 0.32 -6.03 8.78
CA THR A 55 -0.54 -7.17 8.43
C THR A 55 -0.83 -7.21 6.92
N ALA A 56 -1.19 -6.08 6.31
CA ALA A 56 -1.45 -6.03 4.87
C ALA A 56 -0.19 -6.38 4.05
N SER A 57 0.98 -5.86 4.45
CA SER A 57 2.24 -6.12 3.73
C SER A 57 2.69 -7.57 3.87
N ASN A 58 2.58 -8.14 5.07
CA ASN A 58 3.00 -9.52 5.32
C ASN A 58 2.17 -10.50 4.51
N ARG A 59 0.84 -10.35 4.49
CA ARG A 59 -0.04 -11.18 3.66
C ARG A 59 0.32 -11.09 2.17
N LEU A 60 0.66 -9.89 1.69
CA LEU A 60 1.04 -9.71 0.30
C LEU A 60 2.39 -10.38 0.01
N LEU A 61 3.37 -10.28 0.92
CA LEU A 61 4.68 -10.90 0.79
C LEU A 61 4.64 -12.43 0.93
N GLU A 62 3.72 -12.98 1.73
CA GLU A 62 3.48 -14.43 1.82
C GLU A 62 3.06 -15.01 0.46
N ARG A 63 2.28 -14.26 -0.32
CA ARG A 63 1.83 -14.65 -1.65
C ARG A 63 2.82 -14.27 -2.75
N ASN A 64 3.50 -13.13 -2.60
CA ASN A 64 4.45 -12.59 -3.56
C ASN A 64 5.68 -12.01 -2.84
N PRO A 65 6.72 -12.82 -2.59
CA PRO A 65 7.91 -12.39 -1.85
C PRO A 65 8.69 -11.23 -2.49
N ASP A 66 8.55 -11.02 -3.80
CA ASP A 66 9.26 -10.00 -4.57
C ASP A 66 8.44 -8.73 -4.82
N ALA A 67 7.28 -8.59 -4.17
CA ALA A 67 6.37 -7.46 -4.35
C ALA A 67 7.03 -6.09 -4.09
N GLN A 68 6.73 -5.11 -4.93
CA GLN A 68 7.11 -3.70 -4.76
C GLN A 68 5.91 -2.95 -4.14
N ILE A 69 5.86 -2.89 -2.81
CA ILE A 69 4.61 -2.57 -2.08
C ILE A 69 4.34 -1.06 -2.01
N TRP A 70 3.24 -0.63 -2.60
CA TRP A 70 2.57 0.65 -2.34
C TRP A 70 1.45 0.48 -1.32
N ARG A 71 1.32 1.39 -0.36
CA ARG A 71 0.31 1.31 0.69
C ARG A 71 -0.65 2.48 0.56
N VAL A 72 -1.93 2.25 0.83
CA VAL A 72 -2.97 3.28 0.84
C VAL A 72 -3.89 3.08 2.03
N ARG A 73 -4.27 4.17 2.72
CA ARG A 73 -5.32 4.13 3.72
C ARG A 73 -6.63 4.57 3.08
N ILE A 74 -7.62 3.68 3.05
CA ILE A 74 -8.89 3.91 2.37
C ILE A 74 -9.61 5.11 3.00
N GLY A 75 -10.09 6.03 2.16
CA GLY A 75 -10.76 7.25 2.59
C GLY A 75 -9.82 8.39 3.04
N HIS A 76 -8.51 8.23 2.94
CA HIS A 76 -7.52 9.27 3.30
C HIS A 76 -6.58 9.58 2.14
N LYS A 77 -6.10 10.85 2.07
CA LYS A 77 -5.12 11.29 1.06
C LYS A 77 -3.70 10.74 1.28
N GLY A 78 -3.44 10.08 2.42
CA GLY A 78 -2.13 9.50 2.74
C GLY A 78 -2.23 8.37 3.76
N VAL A 79 -1.22 7.50 3.77
CA VAL A 79 -1.16 6.30 4.64
C VAL A 79 -0.72 6.66 6.07
N HIS A 80 0.05 7.74 6.20
CA HIS A 80 0.58 8.27 7.45
C HIS A 80 -0.04 9.64 7.75
N ARG A 81 -0.55 9.79 8.97
CA ARG A 81 -0.70 11.12 9.57
C ARG A 81 0.70 11.56 9.99
N PHE A 82 1.29 12.55 9.31
CA PHE A 82 2.32 13.35 9.95
C PHE A 82 1.61 14.27 10.95
N GLY A 83 1.50 13.80 12.19
CA GLY A 83 1.08 14.58 13.34
C GLY A 83 2.10 14.34 14.43
N VAL A 84 2.63 15.41 15.02
CA VAL A 84 3.66 15.39 16.07
C VAL A 84 3.20 14.47 17.21
N GLY A 85 3.70 13.24 17.22
CA GLY A 85 3.60 12.35 18.36
C GLY A 85 4.53 12.88 19.43
N ARG A 86 3.97 13.55 20.43
CA ARG A 86 4.64 13.96 21.66
C ARG A 86 5.40 12.74 22.21
N LEU A 87 6.74 12.83 22.24
CA LEU A 87 7.53 12.05 23.19
C LEU A 87 7.09 12.50 24.59
N LEU A 88 6.51 11.57 25.34
CA LEU A 88 6.63 11.53 26.79
C LEU A 88 7.57 10.38 27.12
#